data_AF-A0A957EGJ3-F1
#
_entry.id   AF-A0A957EGJ3-F1
#
_cell.length_a   1.000
_cell.length_b   1.000
_cell.length_c   1.000
_cell.angle_alpha   90.00
_cell.angle_beta   90.00
_cell.angle_gamma   90.00
#
_symmetry.space_group_name_H-M   'P 1'
#
loop_
_entity.id
_entity.type
_entity.pdbx_description
1 polymer ?
#
loop_
_entity_poly.entity_id
_entity_poly.type
_entity_poly.pdbx_seq_one_letter_code
_entity_poly.pdbx_strand_id
1 'polypeptide(L)'
;MSTKQPPPQPSRWRKTLIQRRVSANVDYLRPHRLNWAAIVKPLDESLSQQAEDMPWRTVRSLRYFWLDGLFAAISENFYLGFVTLYALAYGATNGQVGTITAVANLLGALALFPGARLVERAGQRKSVVVWSGGGVARLLLLLLAMMPFVITQPALAIAAIIILNGLRAFMGNLANPGWTSMVADLVPNSIRGRYFG
;
A
#
# COMPACT_ATOMS: atom_id res chain seq x y z
N MET A 1 25.42 20.12 -68.67
CA MET A 1 24.05 19.83 -68.17
C MET A 1 24.14 18.81 -67.04
N SER A 2 23.89 19.24 -65.79
CA SER A 2 23.60 18.35 -64.66
C SER A 2 22.81 19.17 -63.64
N THR A 3 21.53 18.87 -63.50
CA THR A 3 20.56 19.59 -62.68
C THR A 3 20.63 19.10 -61.23
N LYS A 4 21.06 19.96 -60.30
CA LYS A 4 20.97 19.66 -58.85
C LYS A 4 19.51 19.76 -58.40
N GLN A 5 18.92 18.65 -57.97
CA GLN A 5 17.61 18.64 -57.30
C GLN A 5 17.70 19.30 -55.91
N PRO A 6 16.70 20.08 -55.48
CA PRO A 6 16.65 20.64 -54.13
C PRO A 6 16.36 19.56 -53.07
N PRO A 7 16.78 19.76 -51.80
CA PRO A 7 16.62 18.77 -50.75
C PRO A 7 15.13 18.49 -50.45
N PRO A 8 14.77 17.23 -50.09
CA PRO A 8 13.39 16.85 -49.85
C PRO A 8 12.81 17.57 -48.62
N GLN A 9 11.59 18.10 -48.76
CA GLN A 9 10.87 18.72 -47.64
C GLN A 9 10.52 17.69 -46.55
N PRO A 10 10.66 18.02 -45.26
CA PRO A 10 10.35 17.11 -44.18
C PRO A 10 8.84 16.80 -44.14
N SER A 11 8.50 15.51 -44.08
CA SER A 11 7.12 15.04 -44.09
C SER A 11 6.31 15.50 -42.87
N ARG A 12 5.02 15.80 -43.11
CA ARG A 12 4.03 16.32 -42.15
C ARG A 12 3.86 15.49 -40.87
N TRP A 13 4.35 14.25 -40.87
CA TRP A 13 4.21 13.26 -39.79
C TRP A 13 5.32 13.31 -38.73
N ARG A 14 6.38 14.11 -38.90
CA ARG A 14 7.45 14.27 -37.89
C ARG A 14 7.10 15.22 -36.73
N LYS A 15 5.90 15.83 -36.70
CA LYS A 15 5.52 16.82 -35.68
C LYS A 15 4.88 16.23 -34.42
N THR A 16 4.48 14.96 -34.42
CA THR A 16 3.74 14.34 -33.29
C THR A 16 4.57 13.45 -32.38
N LEU A 17 5.85 13.24 -32.68
CA LEU A 17 6.79 12.82 -31.64
C LEU A 17 7.14 14.06 -30.82
N ILE A 18 6.24 14.40 -29.90
CA ILE A 18 6.60 15.15 -28.71
C ILE A 18 7.70 14.32 -28.06
N GLN A 19 8.95 14.64 -28.39
CA GLN A 19 10.05 14.43 -27.49
C GLN A 19 9.66 15.18 -26.23
N ARG A 20 8.96 14.49 -25.33
CA ARG A 20 8.84 14.90 -23.94
C ARG A 20 10.30 14.94 -23.52
N ARG A 21 10.91 16.13 -23.54
CA ARG A 21 12.23 16.35 -22.96
C ARG A 21 12.05 15.92 -21.53
N VAL A 22 12.41 14.67 -21.24
CA VAL A 22 12.84 14.28 -19.91
C VAL A 22 14.00 15.24 -19.67
N SER A 23 13.73 16.28 -18.89
CA SER A 23 14.74 17.27 -18.55
C SER A 23 15.93 16.49 -18.03
N ALA A 24 17.04 16.57 -18.76
CA ALA A 24 18.34 16.03 -18.39
C ALA A 24 18.92 16.83 -17.20
N ASN A 25 18.19 16.81 -16.09
CA ASN A 25 18.55 17.36 -14.79
C ASN A 25 18.46 16.25 -13.73
N VAL A 26 18.69 15.00 -14.12
CA VAL A 26 18.77 13.84 -13.21
C VAL A 26 20.22 13.35 -13.05
N ASP A 27 21.18 13.95 -13.77
CA ASP A 27 22.57 13.48 -13.90
C ASP A 27 23.55 13.90 -12.78
N TYR A 28 23.09 14.03 -11.53
CA TYR A 28 24.00 14.16 -10.38
C TYR A 28 23.53 13.42 -9.13
N LEU A 29 22.67 12.39 -9.30
CA LEU A 29 22.33 11.47 -8.23
C LEU A 29 23.56 10.61 -7.87
N ARG A 30 24.43 11.17 -7.03
CA ARG A 30 25.34 10.38 -6.19
C ARG A 30 24.48 9.37 -5.43
N PRO A 31 24.68 8.06 -5.56
CA PRO A 31 23.76 7.03 -5.05
C PRO A 31 23.74 6.88 -3.52
N HIS A 32 24.30 7.83 -2.76
CA HIS A 32 24.56 7.67 -1.33
C HIS A 32 23.51 8.28 -0.38
N ARG A 33 22.54 9.07 -0.87
CA ARG A 33 21.47 9.60 -0.01
C ARG A 33 20.13 9.46 -0.71
N LEU A 34 19.24 8.66 -0.12
CA LEU A 34 17.84 8.55 -0.53
C LEU A 34 17.25 9.97 -0.60
N ASN A 35 17.03 10.51 -1.80
CA ASN A 35 16.54 11.88 -1.97
C ASN A 35 15.04 11.91 -1.69
N TRP A 36 14.68 11.98 -0.41
CA TRP A 36 13.28 12.01 0.04
C TRP A 36 12.46 13.11 -0.63
N ALA A 37 13.08 14.26 -0.91
CA ALA A 37 12.44 15.35 -1.61
C ALA A 37 12.07 14.98 -3.06
N ALA A 38 12.85 14.12 -3.73
CA ALA A 38 12.52 13.66 -5.08
C ALA A 38 11.29 12.74 -5.12
N ILE A 39 11.00 12.02 -4.03
CA ILE A 39 9.82 11.15 -3.92
C ILE A 39 8.60 11.98 -3.52
N VAL A 40 8.76 12.89 -2.57
CA VAL A 40 7.63 13.62 -1.97
C VAL A 40 7.20 14.84 -2.77
N LYS A 41 8.13 15.55 -3.41
CA LYS A 41 7.82 16.80 -4.13
C LYS A 41 6.82 16.60 -5.29
N PRO A 42 6.93 15.56 -6.13
CA PRO A 42 5.92 15.30 -7.16
C PRO A 42 4.53 15.00 -6.58
N LEU A 43 4.49 14.29 -5.45
CA LEU A 43 3.24 14.01 -4.74
C LEU A 43 2.63 15.30 -4.19
N ASP A 44 3.41 16.12 -3.49
CA ASP A 44 2.96 17.41 -2.97
C ASP A 44 2.47 18.34 -4.08
N GLU A 45 3.19 18.41 -5.20
CA GLU A 45 2.80 19.19 -6.37
C GLU A 45 1.48 18.67 -6.96
N SER A 46 1.34 17.36 -7.15
CA SER A 46 0.09 16.78 -7.65
C SER A 46 -1.10 17.02 -6.72
N LEU A 47 -0.91 16.90 -5.39
CA LEU A 47 -1.93 17.17 -4.40
C LEU A 47 -2.31 18.66 -4.39
N SER A 48 -1.33 19.56 -4.46
CA SER A 48 -1.57 21.02 -4.51
C SER A 48 -2.24 21.48 -5.80
N GLN A 49 -1.93 20.85 -6.94
CA GLN A 49 -2.54 21.16 -8.23
C GLN A 49 -3.99 20.67 -8.29
N GLN A 50 -4.29 19.54 -7.65
CA GLN A 50 -5.64 19.00 -7.57
C GLN A 50 -6.50 19.79 -6.57
N ALA A 51 -5.89 20.32 -5.52
CA ALA A 51 -6.54 21.02 -4.43
C ALA A 51 -6.56 22.55 -4.64
N GLU A 52 -7.62 23.10 -5.25
CA GLU A 52 -7.88 24.55 -5.21
C GLU A 52 -7.85 25.06 -3.75
N ASP A 53 -6.92 25.96 -3.45
CA ASP A 53 -6.79 26.74 -2.21
C ASP A 53 -6.87 25.98 -0.86
N MET A 54 -6.27 24.78 -0.77
CA MET A 54 -6.17 24.10 0.53
C MET A 54 -5.02 24.61 1.40
N PRO A 55 -5.20 24.75 2.72
CA PRO A 55 -4.12 25.10 3.62
C PRO A 55 -3.06 23.99 3.63
N TRP A 56 -1.78 24.37 3.75
CA TRP A 56 -0.63 23.46 3.74
C TRP A 56 -0.73 22.29 4.73
N ARG A 57 -1.48 22.47 5.84
CA ARG A 57 -1.74 21.44 6.84
C ARG A 57 -2.57 20.28 6.26
N THR A 58 -3.55 20.58 5.41
CA THR A 58 -4.38 19.57 4.75
C THR A 58 -3.56 18.77 3.74
N VAL A 59 -2.76 19.46 2.92
CA VAL A 59 -1.82 18.81 1.97
C VAL A 59 -0.85 17.89 2.72
N ARG A 60 -0.28 18.36 3.84
CA ARG A 60 0.61 17.55 4.68
C ARG A 60 -0.09 16.31 5.25
N SER A 61 -1.33 16.44 5.72
CA SER A 61 -2.12 15.32 6.24
C SER A 61 -2.45 14.29 5.14
N LEU A 62 -2.86 14.76 3.96
CA LEU A 62 -3.11 13.91 2.79
C LEU A 62 -1.85 13.17 2.35
N ARG A 63 -0.71 13.85 2.33
CA ARG A 63 0.59 13.21 2.06
C ARG A 63 0.87 12.06 3.03
N TYR A 64 0.76 12.30 4.34
CA TYR A 64 1.05 11.25 5.32
C TYR A 64 0.07 10.10 5.21
N PHE A 65 -1.20 10.39 4.94
CA PHE A 65 -2.21 9.39 4.71
C PHE A 65 -1.92 8.53 3.47
N TRP A 66 -1.52 9.16 2.35
CA TRP A 66 -1.10 8.47 1.14
C TRP A 66 0.12 7.58 1.38
N LEU A 67 1.14 8.11 2.06
CA LEU A 67 2.35 7.37 2.40
C LEU A 67 2.05 6.18 3.31
N ASP A 68 1.22 6.35 4.35
CA ASP A 68 0.81 5.25 5.23
C ASP A 68 0.08 4.16 4.43
N GLY A 69 -0.84 4.54 3.55
CA GLY A 69 -1.52 3.61 2.64
C GLY A 69 -0.55 2.87 1.71
N LEU A 70 0.43 3.57 1.15
CA LEU A 70 1.46 2.96 0.30
C LEU A 70 2.29 1.92 1.06
N PHE A 71 2.81 2.26 2.25
CA PHE A 71 3.61 1.34 3.05
C PHE A 71 2.77 0.14 3.54
N ALA A 72 1.52 0.38 3.95
CA ALA A 72 0.60 -0.68 4.32
C ALA A 72 0.34 -1.63 3.14
N ALA A 73 0.07 -1.10 1.95
CA ALA A 73 -0.15 -1.89 0.75
C ALA A 73 1.08 -2.72 0.35
N ILE A 74 2.27 -2.13 0.37
CA ILE A 74 3.52 -2.85 0.08
C ILE A 74 3.72 -4.00 1.07
N SER A 75 3.57 -3.71 2.37
CA SER A 75 3.71 -4.73 3.41
C SER A 75 2.69 -5.86 3.26
N GLU A 76 1.44 -5.54 2.94
CA GLU A 76 0.37 -6.52 2.77
C GLU A 76 0.62 -7.41 1.55
N ASN A 77 0.91 -6.81 0.39
CA ASN A 77 1.13 -7.56 -0.84
C ASN A 77 2.35 -8.48 -0.73
N PHE A 78 3.42 -8.01 -0.10
CA PHE A 78 4.59 -8.85 0.16
C PHE A 78 4.21 -10.01 1.07
N TYR A 79 3.50 -9.75 2.16
CA TYR A 79 3.08 -10.81 3.09
C TYR A 79 2.19 -11.87 2.43
N LEU A 80 1.12 -11.45 1.73
CA LEU A 80 0.17 -12.35 1.09
C LEU A 80 0.83 -13.25 0.04
N GLY A 81 1.83 -12.72 -0.69
CA GLY A 81 2.59 -13.50 -1.67
C GLY A 81 3.50 -14.57 -1.04
N PHE A 82 3.95 -14.37 0.21
CA PHE A 82 4.96 -15.22 0.84
C PHE A 82 4.43 -16.15 1.93
N VAL A 83 3.28 -15.89 2.55
CA VAL A 83 2.77 -16.70 3.67
C VAL A 83 2.56 -18.18 3.29
N THR A 84 2.09 -18.45 2.08
CA THR A 84 1.92 -19.82 1.56
C THR A 84 3.27 -20.50 1.34
N LEU A 85 4.23 -19.80 0.72
CA LEU A 85 5.58 -20.31 0.51
C LEU A 85 6.28 -20.59 1.84
N TYR A 86 6.07 -19.72 2.82
CA TYR A 86 6.58 -19.86 4.17
C TYR A 86 6.03 -21.12 4.86
N ALA A 87 4.72 -21.38 4.74
CA ALA A 87 4.12 -22.61 5.26
C ALA A 87 4.64 -23.87 4.52
N LEU A 88 4.79 -23.80 3.19
CA LEU A 88 5.33 -24.89 2.39
C LEU A 88 6.78 -25.21 2.73
N ALA A 89 7.58 -24.22 3.11
CA ALA A 89 8.96 -24.44 3.58
C ALA A 89 9.03 -25.28 4.87
N TYR A 90 7.98 -25.25 5.70
CA TYR A 90 7.81 -26.16 6.84
C TYR A 90 7.16 -27.51 6.47
N GLY A 91 6.92 -27.77 5.19
CA GLY A 91 6.29 -29.02 4.73
C GLY A 91 4.76 -29.02 4.83
N ALA A 92 4.10 -27.86 4.80
CA ALA A 92 2.65 -27.80 4.78
C ALA A 92 2.05 -28.54 3.57
N THR A 93 0.98 -29.29 3.80
CA THR A 93 0.22 -29.93 2.71
C THR A 93 -0.72 -28.93 2.03
N ASN A 94 -1.18 -29.26 0.83
CA ASN A 94 -2.16 -28.44 0.10
C ASN A 94 -3.44 -28.19 0.91
N GLY A 95 -3.90 -29.17 1.71
CA GLY A 95 -5.05 -29.00 2.59
C GLY A 95 -4.80 -27.99 3.71
N GLN A 96 -3.58 -27.97 4.28
CA GLN A 96 -3.19 -26.99 5.30
C GLN A 96 -3.06 -25.58 4.70
N VAL A 97 -2.53 -25.46 3.49
CA VAL A 97 -2.51 -24.17 2.76
C VAL A 97 -3.95 -23.67 2.52
N GLY A 98 -4.85 -24.55 2.09
CA GLY A 98 -6.28 -24.22 1.98
C GLY A 98 -6.87 -23.74 3.31
N THR A 99 -6.48 -24.38 4.42
CA THR A 99 -6.91 -24.01 5.77
C THR A 99 -6.40 -22.64 6.18
N ILE A 100 -5.13 -22.30 5.90
CA ILE A 100 -4.55 -20.97 6.18
C ILE A 100 -5.40 -19.88 5.53
N THR A 101 -5.73 -20.04 4.24
CA THR A 101 -6.54 -19.07 3.49
C THR A 101 -7.98 -19.02 3.99
N ALA A 102 -8.60 -20.18 4.22
CA ALA A 102 -9.98 -20.26 4.70
C ALA A 102 -10.16 -19.59 6.06
N VAL A 103 -9.27 -19.86 7.01
CA VAL A 103 -9.29 -19.27 8.35
C VAL A 103 -9.07 -17.77 8.29
N ALA A 104 -8.10 -17.30 7.50
CA ALA A 104 -7.85 -15.87 7.35
C ALA A 104 -9.04 -15.12 6.75
N ASN A 105 -9.67 -15.67 5.72
CA ASN A 105 -10.85 -15.07 5.10
C ASN A 105 -12.06 -15.08 6.05
N LEU A 106 -12.29 -16.19 6.75
CA LEU A 106 -13.37 -16.29 7.73
C LEU A 106 -13.20 -15.26 8.85
N LEU A 107 -12.03 -15.23 9.48
CA LEU A 107 -11.75 -14.30 10.57
C LEU A 107 -11.73 -12.85 10.09
N GLY A 108 -11.23 -12.59 8.88
CA GLY A 108 -11.28 -11.27 8.26
C GLY A 108 -12.72 -10.79 8.05
N ALA A 109 -13.60 -11.62 7.50
CA ALA A 109 -15.01 -11.29 7.32
C ALA A 109 -15.73 -11.08 8.66
N LEU A 110 -15.47 -11.96 9.64
CA LEU A 110 -16.03 -11.85 10.98
C LEU A 110 -15.61 -10.57 11.70
N ALA A 111 -14.39 -10.07 11.44
CA ALA A 111 -13.89 -8.85 12.06
C ALA A 111 -14.60 -7.57 11.61
N LEU A 112 -15.25 -7.57 10.45
CA LEU A 112 -15.95 -6.37 9.94
C LEU A 112 -17.11 -5.95 10.86
N PHE A 113 -17.86 -6.92 11.39
CA PHE A 113 -19.00 -6.67 12.29
C PHE A 113 -18.62 -6.01 13.64
N PRO A 114 -17.67 -6.57 14.43
CA PRO A 114 -17.20 -5.92 15.64
C PRO A 114 -16.43 -4.64 15.33
N GLY A 115 -15.73 -4.56 14.20
CA GLY A 115 -14.99 -3.37 13.77
C GLY A 115 -15.91 -2.16 13.57
N ALA A 116 -17.02 -2.35 12.84
CA ALA A 116 -18.03 -1.33 12.65
C ALA A 116 -18.63 -0.85 14.00
N ARG A 117 -19.01 -1.80 14.87
CA ARG A 117 -19.56 -1.46 16.21
C ARG A 117 -18.56 -0.76 17.12
N LEU A 118 -17.29 -1.16 17.09
CA LEU A 118 -16.23 -0.51 17.87
C LEU A 118 -16.03 0.93 17.43
N VAL A 119 -16.05 1.19 16.13
CA VAL A 119 -15.91 2.53 15.57
C VAL A 119 -17.10 3.42 15.94
N GLU A 120 -18.32 2.89 15.86
CA GLU A 120 -19.53 3.61 16.27
C GLU A 120 -19.53 3.93 17.77
N ARG A 121 -19.18 2.96 18.63
CA ARG A 121 -19.22 3.11 20.09
C ARG A 121 -18.06 3.92 20.66
N ALA A 122 -16.85 3.75 20.14
CA ALA A 122 -15.67 4.41 20.69
C ALA A 122 -15.61 5.90 20.33
N GLY A 123 -16.32 6.34 19.27
CA GLY A 123 -16.28 7.72 18.75
C GLY A 123 -14.90 8.16 18.21
N GLN A 124 -13.84 7.39 18.46
CA GLN A 124 -12.46 7.68 18.12
C GLN A 124 -11.94 6.74 17.03
N ARG A 125 -12.39 6.98 15.80
CA ARG A 125 -12.06 6.20 14.57
C ARG A 125 -10.56 5.93 14.43
N LYS A 126 -9.74 6.96 14.66
CA LYS A 126 -8.28 6.91 14.49
C LYS A 126 -7.59 5.96 15.47
N SER A 127 -8.01 5.94 16.73
CA SER A 127 -7.38 5.11 17.76
C SER A 127 -7.60 3.62 17.46
N VAL A 128 -8.84 3.26 17.09
CA VAL A 128 -9.18 1.88 16.72
C VAL A 128 -8.31 1.40 15.56
N VAL A 129 -8.20 2.19 14.49
CA VAL A 129 -7.42 1.81 13.30
C VAL A 129 -5.92 1.71 13.58
N VAL A 130 -5.36 2.65 14.33
CA VAL A 130 -3.93 2.65 14.64
C VAL A 130 -3.56 1.48 15.55
N TRP A 131 -4.40 1.16 16.54
CA TRP A 131 -4.12 0.06 17.45
C TRP A 131 -4.34 -1.31 16.81
N SER A 132 -5.48 -1.55 16.14
CA SER A 132 -5.78 -2.87 15.59
C SER A 132 -4.96 -3.19 14.35
N GLY A 133 -5.20 -2.46 13.26
CA GLY A 133 -4.52 -2.68 11.98
C GLY A 133 -3.08 -2.17 11.99
N GLY A 134 -2.85 -1.00 12.61
CA GLY A 134 -1.53 -0.39 12.62
C GLY A 134 -0.55 -1.00 13.62
N GLY A 135 -1.03 -1.52 14.74
CA GLY A 135 -0.23 -2.02 15.86
C GLY A 135 -0.26 -3.54 15.95
N VAL A 136 -1.39 -4.09 16.39
CA VAL A 136 -1.53 -5.53 16.69
C VAL A 136 -1.32 -6.39 15.44
N ALA A 137 -1.91 -6.05 14.29
CA ALA A 137 -1.70 -6.81 13.07
C ALA A 137 -0.23 -6.79 12.60
N ARG A 138 0.47 -5.67 12.79
CA ARG A 138 1.91 -5.57 12.48
C ARG A 138 2.78 -6.33 13.49
N LEU A 139 2.41 -6.34 14.77
CA LEU A 139 3.08 -7.16 15.78
C LEU A 139 2.93 -8.65 15.47
N LEU A 140 1.75 -9.11 15.07
CA LEU A 140 1.51 -10.49 14.64
C LEU A 140 2.34 -10.87 13.41
N LEU A 141 2.52 -9.94 12.47
CA LEU A 141 3.43 -10.13 11.34
C LEU A 141 4.88 -10.28 11.79
N LEU A 142 5.35 -9.49 12.77
CA LEU A 142 6.68 -9.64 13.35
C LEU A 142 6.83 -10.98 14.07
N LEU A 143 5.82 -11.43 14.81
CA LEU A 143 5.83 -12.75 15.45
C LEU A 143 5.92 -13.89 14.42
N LEU A 144 5.20 -13.78 13.30
CA LEU A 144 5.33 -14.72 12.18
C LEU A 144 6.75 -14.74 11.60
N ALA A 145 7.37 -13.57 11.44
CA ALA A 145 8.74 -13.44 10.94
C ALA A 145 9.79 -13.97 11.94
N MET A 146 9.52 -13.89 13.24
CA MET A 146 10.40 -14.41 14.30
C MET A 146 10.21 -15.92 14.57
N MET A 147 9.17 -16.53 14.00
CA MET A 147 8.87 -17.94 14.22
C MET A 147 10.00 -18.93 13.87
N PRO A 148 10.84 -18.75 12.82
CA PRO A 148 11.91 -19.72 12.51
C PRO A 148 13.00 -19.79 13.58
N PHE A 149 13.10 -18.77 14.44
CA PHE A 149 14.06 -18.76 15.55
C PHE A 149 13.53 -19.45 16.81
N VAL A 150 12.22 -19.70 16.90
CA VAL A 150 11.55 -20.21 18.11
C VAL A 150 11.00 -21.61 17.92
N ILE A 151 10.45 -21.92 16.74
CA ILE A 151 9.76 -23.19 16.48
C ILE A 151 10.50 -23.94 15.38
N THR A 152 11.15 -25.04 15.75
CA THR A 152 11.81 -25.97 14.82
C THR A 152 10.94 -27.15 14.41
N GLN A 153 9.84 -27.41 15.14
CA GLN A 153 8.94 -28.53 14.86
C GLN A 153 7.93 -28.18 13.75
N PRO A 154 7.92 -28.90 12.61
CA PRO A 154 7.07 -28.58 11.46
C PRO A 154 5.57 -28.47 11.77
N ALA A 155 5.01 -29.42 12.52
CA ALA A 155 3.58 -29.45 12.81
C ALA A 155 3.13 -28.25 13.67
N LEU A 156 3.94 -27.88 14.68
CA LEU A 156 3.68 -26.71 15.51
C LEU A 156 3.83 -25.41 14.72
N ALA A 157 4.83 -25.34 13.84
CA ALA A 157 5.05 -24.19 12.97
C ALA A 157 3.83 -23.93 12.06
N ILE A 158 3.30 -24.96 11.42
CA ILE A 158 2.12 -24.84 10.54
C ILE A 158 0.88 -24.41 11.34
N ALA A 159 0.63 -25.01 12.51
CA ALA A 159 -0.47 -24.61 13.37
C ALA A 159 -0.36 -23.15 13.84
N ALA A 160 0.85 -22.72 14.23
CA ALA A 160 1.12 -21.34 14.60
C ALA A 160 0.89 -20.37 13.43
N ILE A 161 1.30 -20.73 12.20
CA ILE A 161 1.03 -19.92 11.00
C ILE A 161 -0.47 -19.74 10.79
N ILE A 162 -1.27 -20.82 10.89
CA ILE A 162 -2.72 -20.75 10.73
C ILE A 162 -3.34 -19.78 11.74
N ILE A 163 -2.98 -19.92 13.01
CA ILE A 163 -3.55 -19.12 14.11
C ILE A 163 -3.11 -17.65 13.98
N LEU A 164 -1.82 -17.39 13.83
CA LEU A 164 -1.27 -16.04 13.76
C LEU A 164 -1.73 -15.31 12.50
N ASN A 165 -1.76 -15.98 11.34
CA ASN A 165 -2.31 -15.40 10.10
C ASN A 165 -3.80 -15.07 10.27
N GLY A 166 -4.57 -15.99 10.84
CA GLY A 166 -5.98 -15.77 11.13
C GLY A 166 -6.22 -14.56 12.03
N LEU A 167 -5.49 -14.46 13.14
CA LEU A 167 -5.61 -13.35 14.07
C LEU A 167 -5.13 -12.03 13.45
N ARG A 168 -4.07 -12.07 12.63
CA ARG A 168 -3.58 -10.92 11.87
C ARG A 168 -4.68 -10.43 10.92
N ALA A 169 -5.29 -11.33 10.16
CA ALA A 169 -6.37 -11.00 9.23
C ALA A 169 -7.59 -10.42 9.96
N PHE A 170 -7.93 -10.96 11.13
CA PHE A 170 -8.96 -10.40 12.00
C PHE A 170 -8.63 -8.96 12.40
N MET A 171 -7.46 -8.72 12.98
CA MET A 171 -7.08 -7.40 13.49
C MET A 171 -6.91 -6.37 12.38
N GLY A 172 -6.41 -6.79 11.21
CA GLY A 172 -6.35 -5.95 10.02
C GLY A 172 -7.76 -5.55 9.53
N ASN A 173 -8.67 -6.51 9.40
CA ASN A 173 -10.03 -6.22 8.93
C ASN A 173 -10.89 -5.49 9.97
N LEU A 174 -10.59 -5.63 11.25
CA LEU A 174 -11.23 -4.86 12.32
C LEU A 174 -11.04 -3.34 12.13
N ALA A 175 -9.91 -2.93 11.54
CA ALA A 175 -9.60 -1.54 11.24
C ALA A 175 -10.33 -1.01 9.98
N ASN A 176 -10.78 -1.88 9.07
CA ASN A 176 -11.27 -1.47 7.75
C ASN A 176 -12.44 -0.48 7.81
N PRO A 177 -13.52 -0.69 8.59
CA PRO A 177 -14.63 0.26 8.65
C PRO A 177 -14.23 1.66 9.17
N GLY A 178 -13.31 1.71 10.14
CA GLY A 178 -12.79 2.96 10.68
C GLY A 178 -11.90 3.68 9.67
N TRP A 179 -11.07 2.93 8.95
CA TRP A 179 -10.18 3.45 7.93
C TRP A 179 -10.98 4.06 6.78
N THR A 180 -11.94 3.31 6.20
CA THR A 180 -12.78 3.81 5.10
C THR A 180 -13.55 5.06 5.46
N SER A 181 -14.08 5.13 6.69
CA SER A 181 -14.75 6.34 7.18
C SER A 181 -13.79 7.53 7.33
N MET A 182 -12.58 7.32 7.85
CA MET A 182 -11.57 8.39 7.94
C MET A 182 -11.13 8.88 6.57
N VAL A 183 -11.00 7.98 5.60
CA VAL A 183 -10.68 8.34 4.22
C VAL A 183 -11.73 9.28 3.63
N ALA A 184 -13.01 8.95 3.84
CA ALA A 184 -14.12 9.76 3.35
C ALA A 184 -14.12 11.17 3.96
N ASP A 185 -13.79 11.31 5.24
CA ASP A 185 -13.70 12.60 5.93
C ASP A 185 -12.44 13.40 5.54
N LEU A 186 -11.32 12.70 5.29
CA LEU A 186 -10.02 13.34 5.02
C LEU A 186 -9.88 13.82 3.58
N VAL A 187 -10.48 13.12 2.61
CA VAL A 187 -10.36 13.44 1.19
C VAL A 187 -11.55 14.30 0.72
N PRO A 188 -11.32 15.57 0.35
CA PRO A 188 -12.38 16.47 -0.10
C PRO A 188 -13.11 15.95 -1.33
N ASN A 189 -14.43 16.19 -1.38
CA ASN A 189 -15.31 15.71 -2.46
C ASN A 189 -14.82 16.14 -3.86
N SER A 190 -14.26 17.35 -3.99
CA SER A 190 -13.78 17.92 -5.26
C SER A 190 -12.59 17.19 -5.87
N ILE A 191 -11.78 16.49 -5.06
CA ILE A 191 -10.56 15.79 -5.52
C ILE A 191 -10.66 14.27 -5.40
N ARG A 192 -11.70 13.74 -4.76
CA ARG A 192 -11.83 12.32 -4.44
C ARG A 192 -11.63 11.39 -5.65
N GLY A 193 -12.27 11.69 -6.78
CA GLY A 193 -12.12 10.89 -8.00
C GLY A 193 -10.70 10.93 -8.60
N ARG A 194 -9.97 12.03 -8.43
CA ARG A 194 -8.57 12.18 -8.90
C ARG A 194 -7.55 11.62 -7.92
N TYR A 195 -7.91 11.57 -6.63
CA TYR A 195 -7.06 11.02 -5.57
C TYR A 195 -7.06 9.48 -5.57
N PHE A 196 -8.17 8.84 -5.97
CA PHE A 196 -8.30 7.38 -6.06
C PHE A 196 -8.20 6.78 -7.47
N GLY A 197 -8.23 7.62 -8.51
CA GLY A 197 -8.22 7.21 -9.91
C GLY A 197 -6.84 6.98 -10.50
#